data_AF-A0A661FNE9-F1
#
_entry.id   AF-A0A661FNE9-F1
#
_cell.length_a   1.000
_cell.length_b   1.000
_cell.length_c   1.000
_cell.angle_alpha   90.00
_cell.angle_beta   90.00
_cell.angle_gamma   90.00
#
_symmetry.space_group_name_H-M   'P 1'
#
loop_
_entity.id
_entity.type
_entity.pdbx_description
1 polymer ?
#
loop_
_entity_poly.entity_id
_entity_poly.type
_entity_poly.pdbx_seq_one_letter_code
_entity_poly.pdbx_strand_id
1 'polypeptide(L)'
;MLINARIKSIFIFPAVAISMLLLGIALWQAFLGGHERTAWLGAAIAALPLPLLMMRLMLTRVERTSDNLPFLLSMSASGVLVAVWEQFLAGTTGWAPLSAALINLFILLLYIFWYSRFGRYESPQLSVGNKLP
;
A
#
# COMPACT_ATOMS: atom_id res chain seq x y z
N MET A 1 18.57 0.63 18.75
CA MET A 1 17.21 1.20 18.83
C MET A 1 16.24 0.04 19.04
N LEU A 2 15.63 -0.11 20.21
CA LEU A 2 14.71 -1.21 20.48
C LEU A 2 13.47 -1.05 19.59
N ILE A 3 13.36 -1.87 18.54
CA ILE A 3 12.17 -1.93 17.70
C ILE A 3 11.05 -2.48 18.58
N ASN A 4 10.09 -1.64 18.97
CA ASN A 4 8.95 -2.09 19.76
C ASN A 4 7.99 -2.89 18.85
N ALA A 5 8.18 -4.21 18.84
CA ALA A 5 7.41 -5.14 18.01
C ALA A 5 5.90 -5.05 18.26
N ARG A 6 5.45 -4.67 19.47
CA ARG A 6 4.03 -4.51 19.81
C ARG A 6 3.35 -3.37 19.04
N ILE A 7 4.04 -2.25 18.85
CA ILE A 7 3.48 -1.11 18.11
C ILE A 7 3.36 -1.46 16.62
N LYS A 8 4.37 -2.15 16.08
CA LYS A 8 4.34 -2.62 14.70
C LYS A 8 3.24 -3.67 14.48
N SER A 9 3.04 -4.61 15.41
CA SER A 9 2.01 -5.66 15.24
C SER A 9 0.59 -5.11 15.15
N ILE A 10 0.29 -3.99 15.81
CA ILE A 10 -1.04 -3.35 15.77
C ILE A 10 -1.32 -2.67 14.43
N PHE A 11 -0.30 -2.29 13.66
CA PHE A 11 -0.46 -1.52 12.43
C PHE A 11 -1.12 -2.28 11.28
N ILE A 12 -0.76 -3.55 11.08
CA ILE A 12 -1.07 -4.23 9.81
C ILE A 12 -2.56 -4.47 9.60
N PHE A 13 -3.27 -4.87 10.65
CA PHE A 13 -4.70 -5.15 10.58
C PHE A 13 -5.54 -3.92 10.18
N PRO A 14 -5.45 -2.77 10.89
CA PRO A 14 -6.19 -1.57 10.51
C PRO A 14 -5.72 -1.00 9.17
N ALA A 15 -4.42 -1.05 8.86
CA ALA A 15 -3.89 -0.57 7.58
C ALA A 15 -4.53 -1.31 6.39
N VAL A 16 -4.59 -2.63 6.47
CA VAL A 16 -5.21 -3.48 5.42
C VAL A 16 -6.72 -3.29 5.39
N ALA A 17 -7.39 -3.22 6.55
CA ALA A 17 -8.83 -2.99 6.62
C ALA A 17 -9.25 -1.65 6.00
N ILE A 18 -8.54 -0.56 6.33
CA ILE A 18 -8.77 0.76 5.74
C ILE A 18 -8.51 0.73 4.24
N SER A 19 -7.41 0.11 3.80
CA SER A 19 -7.09 0.04 2.37
C SER A 19 -8.14 -0.74 1.58
N MET A 20 -8.64 -1.86 2.13
CA MET A 20 -9.72 -2.66 1.55
C MET A 20 -11.05 -1.89 1.51
N LEU A 21 -11.38 -1.17 2.58
CA LEU A 21 -12.59 -0.34 2.63
C LEU A 21 -12.54 0.75 1.56
N LEU A 22 -11.43 1.49 1.48
CA LEU A 22 -11.23 2.55 0.49
C LEU A 22 -11.20 1.99 -0.94
N LEU A 23 -10.61 0.81 -1.15
CA LEU A 23 -10.66 0.12 -2.44
C LEU A 23 -12.11 -0.22 -2.83
N GLY A 24 -12.90 -0.77 -1.90
CA GLY A 24 -14.31 -1.09 -2.14
C GLY A 24 -15.13 0.14 -2.48
N ILE A 25 -14.97 1.23 -1.71
CA ILE A 25 -15.62 2.52 -1.99
C ILE A 25 -15.19 3.05 -3.36
N ALA A 26 -13.89 3.03 -3.66
CA ALA A 26 -13.38 3.55 -4.92
C ALA A 26 -13.87 2.76 -6.13
N LEU A 27 -13.91 1.42 -6.05
CA LEU A 27 -14.47 0.59 -7.11
C LEU A 27 -15.97 0.79 -7.28
N TRP A 28 -16.71 0.90 -6.18
CA TRP A 28 -18.14 1.18 -6.19
C TRP A 28 -18.45 2.52 -6.87
N GLN A 29 -17.72 3.57 -6.48
CA GLN A 29 -17.86 4.91 -7.07
C GLN A 29 -17.32 4.99 -8.50
N ALA A 30 -16.32 4.21 -8.87
CA ALA A 30 -15.87 4.11 -10.27
C ALA A 30 -16.87 3.35 -11.15
N PHE A 31 -17.71 2.48 -10.58
CA PHE A 31 -18.74 1.75 -11.31
C PHE A 31 -20.02 2.56 -11.47
N LEU A 32 -20.47 3.24 -10.40
CA LEU A 32 -21.68 4.06 -10.41
C LEU A 32 -21.45 5.51 -10.83
N GLY A 33 -20.23 6.01 -10.68
CA GLY A 33 -19.89 7.41 -10.86
C GLY A 33 -20.02 7.85 -12.32
N GLY A 34 -20.65 9.01 -12.51
CA GLY A 34 -20.69 9.71 -13.79
C GLY A 34 -19.36 10.42 -14.08
N HIS A 35 -19.32 11.73 -13.85
CA HIS A 35 -18.17 12.56 -14.24
C HIS A 35 -16.88 12.26 -13.47
N GLU A 36 -16.95 11.84 -12.20
CA GLU A 36 -15.76 11.61 -11.35
C GLU A 36 -15.17 10.19 -11.47
N ARG A 37 -15.65 9.39 -12.44
CA ARG A 37 -15.30 7.97 -12.58
C ARG A 37 -13.79 7.73 -12.64
N THR A 38 -13.09 8.53 -13.43
CA THR A 38 -11.64 8.46 -13.63
C THR A 38 -10.86 8.79 -12.36
N ALA A 39 -11.31 9.77 -11.57
CA ALA A 39 -10.71 10.10 -10.28
C ALA A 39 -10.83 8.93 -9.29
N TRP A 40 -11.99 8.27 -9.27
CA TRP A 40 -12.22 7.07 -8.44
C TRP A 40 -11.44 5.85 -8.93
N LEU A 41 -11.20 5.69 -10.23
CA LEU A 41 -10.26 4.69 -10.75
C LEU A 41 -8.83 4.96 -10.27
N GLY A 42 -8.39 6.22 -10.26
CA GLY A 42 -7.11 6.61 -9.68
C GLY A 42 -7.00 6.22 -8.19
N ALA A 43 -8.04 6.50 -7.42
CA ALA A 43 -8.12 6.10 -6.02
C ALA A 43 -8.09 4.57 -5.83
N ALA A 44 -8.78 3.81 -6.69
CA ALA A 44 -8.77 2.35 -6.66
C ALA A 44 -7.36 1.79 -6.97
N ILE A 45 -6.69 2.33 -7.99
CA ILE A 45 -5.30 1.97 -8.33
C ILE A 45 -4.37 2.26 -7.15
N ALA A 46 -4.56 3.39 -6.46
CA ALA A 46 -3.77 3.76 -5.29
C ALA A 46 -3.97 2.80 -4.10
N ALA A 47 -5.17 2.23 -3.95
CA ALA A 47 -5.58 1.37 -2.85
C ALA A 47 -5.24 -0.12 -3.02
N LEU A 48 -5.01 -0.59 -4.25
CA LEU A 48 -4.68 -1.99 -4.56
C LEU A 48 -3.37 -2.54 -3.95
N PRO A 49 -2.26 -1.78 -3.86
CA PRO A 49 -0.95 -2.36 -3.58
C PRO A 49 -0.83 -3.10 -2.24
N LEU A 50 -1.38 -2.54 -1.15
CA LEU A 50 -1.26 -3.17 0.18
C LEU A 50 -2.12 -4.44 0.32
N PRO A 51 -3.42 -4.44 -0.08
CA PRO A 51 -4.21 -5.67 -0.13
C PRO A 51 -3.61 -6.77 -1.01
N LEU A 52 -3.13 -6.42 -2.21
CA LEU A 52 -2.49 -7.38 -3.12
C LEU A 52 -1.21 -7.96 -2.50
N LEU A 53 -0.43 -7.14 -1.83
CA LEU A 53 0.76 -7.60 -1.13
C LEU A 53 0.42 -8.56 0.00
N MET A 54 -0.58 -8.24 0.83
CA MET A 54 -1.00 -9.16 1.90
C MET A 54 -1.55 -10.47 1.34
N MET A 55 -2.41 -10.40 0.33
CA MET A 55 -2.93 -11.59 -0.34
C MET A 55 -1.78 -12.47 -0.86
N ARG A 56 -0.79 -11.87 -1.53
CA ARG A 56 0.39 -12.59 -2.02
C ARG A 56 1.18 -13.24 -0.89
N LEU A 57 1.44 -12.53 0.21
CA LEU A 57 2.19 -13.06 1.35
C LEU A 57 1.42 -14.17 2.10
N MET A 58 0.09 -14.15 2.10
CA MET A 58 -0.73 -15.20 2.68
C MET A 58 -0.79 -16.46 1.81
N LEU A 59 -0.85 -16.29 0.49
CA LEU A 59 -1.01 -17.41 -0.45
C LEU A 59 0.32 -18.03 -0.89
N THR A 60 1.43 -17.29 -0.80
CA THR A 60 2.74 -17.74 -1.31
C THR A 60 3.84 -17.56 -0.26
N ARG A 61 4.72 -18.56 -0.13
CA ARG A 61 6.00 -18.43 0.62
C ARG A 61 7.02 -17.70 -0.25
N VAL A 62 6.78 -16.42 -0.49
CA VAL A 62 7.74 -15.57 -1.20
C VAL A 62 8.56 -14.79 -0.19
N GLU A 63 9.86 -15.05 -0.18
CA GLU A 63 10.79 -14.16 0.49
C GLU A 63 10.79 -12.80 -0.21
N ARG A 64 10.75 -11.70 0.56
CA ARG A 64 10.76 -10.36 -0.01
C ARG A 64 12.13 -10.08 -0.64
N THR A 65 12.23 -10.27 -1.94
CA THR A 65 13.49 -10.12 -2.71
C THR A 65 13.78 -8.69 -3.16
N SER A 66 12.78 -7.81 -3.23
CA SER A 66 12.98 -6.42 -3.68
C SER A 66 13.04 -5.44 -2.50
N ASP A 67 14.11 -4.65 -2.44
CA ASP A 67 14.21 -3.51 -1.55
C ASP A 67 13.10 -2.48 -1.87
N ASN A 68 12.37 -2.08 -0.83
CA ASN A 68 11.36 -1.01 -0.87
C ASN A 68 10.15 -1.19 -1.83
N LEU A 69 9.97 -2.37 -2.45
CA LEU A 69 8.78 -2.71 -3.26
C LEU A 69 8.44 -1.66 -4.35
N PRO A 70 9.37 -1.32 -5.26
CA PRO A 70 9.24 -0.19 -6.18
C PRO A 70 8.02 -0.27 -7.09
N PHE A 71 7.64 -1.48 -7.51
CA PHE A 71 6.45 -1.71 -8.33
C PHE A 71 5.14 -1.33 -7.61
N LEU A 72 5.03 -1.66 -6.32
CA LEU A 72 3.84 -1.31 -5.53
C LEU A 72 3.78 0.19 -5.28
N LEU A 73 4.93 0.81 -5.06
CA LEU A 73 5.06 2.26 -4.90
C LEU A 73 4.66 2.98 -6.19
N SER A 74 5.16 2.55 -7.35
CA SER A 74 4.83 3.17 -8.64
C SER A 74 3.36 3.00 -8.98
N MET A 75 2.77 1.84 -8.68
CA MET A 75 1.35 1.60 -8.82
C MET A 75 0.54 2.59 -7.96
N SER A 76 0.87 2.73 -6.67
CA SER A 76 0.18 3.67 -5.78
C SER A 76 0.32 5.12 -6.23
N ALA A 77 1.54 5.52 -6.59
CA ALA A 77 1.85 6.85 -7.10
C ALA A 77 1.09 7.16 -8.40
N SER A 78 0.98 6.20 -9.32
CA SER A 78 0.23 6.38 -10.57
C SER A 78 -1.26 6.64 -10.30
N GLY A 79 -1.86 5.94 -9.32
CA GLY A 79 -3.24 6.18 -8.92
C GLY A 79 -3.46 7.58 -8.32
N VAL A 80 -2.52 8.04 -7.49
CA VAL A 80 -2.53 9.41 -6.96
C VAL A 80 -2.40 10.44 -8.09
N LEU A 81 -1.50 10.23 -9.06
CA LEU A 81 -1.34 11.14 -10.20
C LEU A 81 -2.61 11.28 -11.01
N VAL A 82 -3.34 10.18 -11.24
CA VAL A 82 -4.65 10.22 -11.92
C VAL A 82 -5.66 11.03 -11.10
N ALA A 83 -5.75 10.82 -9.80
CA ALA A 83 -6.67 11.57 -8.94
C ALA A 83 -6.32 13.07 -8.86
N VAL A 84 -5.02 13.41 -8.85
CA VAL A 84 -4.53 14.80 -8.89
C VAL A 84 -4.85 15.44 -10.24
N TRP A 85 -4.58 14.75 -11.35
CA TRP A 85 -4.89 15.24 -12.69
C TRP A 85 -6.36 15.61 -12.82
N GLU A 86 -7.24 14.73 -12.36
CA GLU A 86 -8.69 14.95 -12.38
C GLU A 86 -9.10 16.15 -11.51
N GLN A 87 -8.59 16.21 -10.27
CA GLN A 87 -8.90 17.28 -9.32
C GLN A 87 -8.53 18.68 -9.84
N PHE A 88 -7.39 18.82 -10.53
CA PHE A 88 -6.83 20.12 -10.88
C PHE A 88 -6.98 20.49 -12.37
N LEU A 89 -7.11 19.51 -13.27
CA LEU A 89 -7.20 19.76 -14.71
C LEU A 89 -8.54 19.36 -15.33
N ALA A 90 -9.19 18.30 -14.84
CA ALA A 90 -10.49 17.87 -15.36
C ALA A 90 -11.69 18.53 -14.65
N GLY A 91 -11.46 19.16 -13.49
CA GLY A 91 -12.47 19.94 -12.78
C GLY A 91 -13.37 19.12 -11.86
N THR A 92 -12.88 18.00 -11.33
CA THR A 92 -13.61 17.20 -10.33
C THR A 92 -13.96 18.05 -9.11
N THR A 93 -15.25 18.12 -8.76
CA THR A 93 -15.74 18.94 -7.64
C THR A 93 -15.43 18.34 -6.27
N GLY A 94 -15.37 17.00 -6.16
CA GLY A 94 -15.16 16.32 -4.89
C GLY A 94 -13.69 16.02 -4.57
N TRP A 95 -13.25 16.36 -3.36
CA TRP A 95 -11.92 16.00 -2.81
C TRP A 95 -11.80 14.55 -2.32
N ALA A 96 -12.92 13.81 -2.31
CA ALA A 96 -13.00 12.45 -1.81
C ALA A 96 -12.06 11.45 -2.53
N PRO A 97 -12.05 11.35 -3.88
CA PRO A 97 -11.16 10.42 -4.58
C PRO A 97 -9.68 10.72 -4.32
N LEU A 98 -9.28 12.00 -4.34
CA LEU A 98 -7.91 12.40 -4.06
C LEU A 98 -7.50 12.05 -2.62
N SER A 99 -8.38 12.32 -1.65
CA SER A 99 -8.13 11.98 -0.24
C SER A 99 -7.95 10.48 -0.05
N ALA A 100 -8.80 9.66 -0.66
CA ALA A 100 -8.69 8.20 -0.62
C ALA A 100 -7.37 7.70 -1.25
N ALA A 101 -6.95 8.29 -2.37
CA ALA A 101 -5.69 7.95 -3.02
C ALA A 101 -4.48 8.29 -2.12
N LEU A 102 -4.45 9.50 -1.55
CA LEU A 102 -3.38 9.96 -0.66
C LEU A 102 -3.28 9.15 0.63
N ILE A 103 -4.42 8.79 1.23
CA ILE A 103 -4.44 7.94 2.43
C ILE A 103 -3.82 6.58 2.13
N ASN A 104 -4.17 5.96 0.99
CA ASN A 104 -3.60 4.66 0.62
C ASN A 104 -2.11 4.74 0.31
N LEU A 105 -1.65 5.79 -0.39
CA LEU A 105 -0.22 6.02 -0.60
C LEU A 105 0.51 6.18 0.74
N PHE A 106 -0.04 6.97 1.66
CA PHE A 106 0.54 7.18 2.99
C PHE A 106 0.63 5.87 3.79
N ILE A 107 -0.43 5.06 3.79
CA ILE A 107 -0.44 3.74 4.42
C ILE A 107 0.64 2.83 3.80
N LEU A 108 0.78 2.83 2.47
CA LEU A 108 1.81 2.05 1.79
C LEU A 108 3.22 2.53 2.15
N LEU A 109 3.45 3.84 2.24
CA LEU A 109 4.72 4.41 2.69
C LEU A 109 5.06 3.99 4.12
N LEU A 110 4.09 4.07 5.04
CA LEU A 110 4.23 3.57 6.41
C LEU A 110 4.55 2.07 6.42
N TYR A 111 3.91 1.29 5.56
CA TYR A 111 4.20 -0.13 5.43
C TYR A 111 5.64 -0.38 4.96
N ILE A 112 6.07 0.28 3.88
CA ILE A 112 7.38 0.07 3.25
C ILE A 112 8.51 0.55 4.18
N PHE A 113 8.44 1.80 4.62
CA PHE A 113 9.56 2.45 5.29
C PHE A 113 9.59 2.22 6.81
N TRP A 114 8.45 1.93 7.43
CA TRP A 114 8.38 1.75 8.88
C TRP A 114 8.04 0.31 9.29
N TYR A 115 6.90 -0.22 8.87
CA TYR A 115 6.46 -1.56 9.32
C TYR A 115 7.41 -2.66 8.81
N SER A 116 7.75 -2.66 7.52
CA SER A 116 8.51 -3.76 6.92
C SER A 116 9.98 -3.84 7.29
N ARG A 117 10.53 -2.78 7.90
CA ARG A 117 11.91 -2.75 8.37
C ARG A 117 12.00 -3.29 9.79
N PHE A 118 12.25 -4.59 9.91
CA PHE A 118 12.44 -5.24 11.21
C PHE A 118 13.90 -5.23 11.71
N GLY A 119 14.81 -4.50 11.04
CA GLY A 119 16.19 -4.36 11.49
C GLY A 119 16.83 -5.72 11.75
N ARG A 120 16.81 -6.61 10.74
CA ARG A 120 17.47 -7.92 10.84
C ARG A 120 18.94 -7.68 11.15
N TYR A 121 19.37 -8.02 12.36
CA TYR A 121 20.76 -8.18 12.69
C TYR A 121 21.24 -9.50 12.07
N GLU A 122 22.43 -9.51 11.49
CA GLU A 122 23.04 -10.76 11.06
C GLU A 122 23.10 -11.71 12.26
N SER A 123 22.43 -12.86 12.15
CA SER A 123 22.61 -13.92 13.13
C SER A 123 23.95 -14.59 12.82
N PRO A 124 24.90 -14.65 13.77
CA PRO A 124 26.15 -15.39 13.56
C PRO A 124 25.92 -16.86 13.19
N GLN A 125 24.75 -17.41 13.54
CA GLN A 125 24.34 -18.78 13.25
C GLN A 125 23.81 -18.98 11.83
N LEU A 126 23.38 -17.92 11.15
CA LEU A 126 22.86 -17.92 9.79
C LEU A 126 23.78 -17.09 8.87
N SER A 127 25.09 -17.35 8.95
CA SER A 127 26.04 -16.79 7.99
C SER A 127 26.13 -17.68 6.75
N VAL A 128 26.29 -17.04 5.60
CA VAL A 128 26.47 -17.74 4.31
C VAL A 128 27.70 -18.64 4.41
N GLY A 129 27.52 -19.95 4.23
CA GLY A 129 28.59 -20.96 4.32
C GLY A 129 28.53 -21.86 5.55
N ASN A 130 27.73 -21.52 6.57
CA ASN A 130 27.48 -22.41 7.70
C ASN A 130 26.38 -23.45 7.37
N LYS A 131 26.51 -24.66 7.92
CA LYS A 131 25.46 -25.68 7.81
C LYS A 131 24.21 -25.16 8.53
N LEU A 132 23.08 -25.21 7.82
CA LEU A 132 21.78 -24.92 8.40
C LEU A 132 21.51 -25.93 9.53
N PRO A 133 21.14 -25.48 10.75
CA PRO A 133 20.69 -26.35 11.82
C PRO A 133 19.37 -27.03 11.50
#